data_AF-A0A356B4U1-F1
#
_entry.id   AF-A0A356B4U1-F1
#
_cell.length_a   1.000
_cell.length_b   1.000
_cell.length_c   1.000
_cell.angle_alpha   90.00
_cell.angle_beta   90.00
_cell.angle_gamma   90.00
#
_symmetry.space_group_name_H-M   'P 1'
#
loop_
_entity.id
_entity.type
_entity.pdbx_description
1 polymer ?
#
loop_
_entity_poly.entity_id
_entity_poly.type
_entity_poly.pdbx_seq_one_letter_code
_entity_poly.pdbx_strand_id
1 'polypeptide(L)' 'MGYRFRMDPLTGTLNDYTGSVRLIKVDETKWEAFWDDLVAKYHYIGYEGQFGCRIKYIIAIGKQPV' A
#
# COMPACT_ATOMS: atom_id res chain seq x y z
N MET A 1 -1.44 4.41 -17.02
CA MET A 1 -1.50 5.37 -15.89
C MET A 1 -0.61 4.80 -14.79
N GLY A 2 0.57 5.37 -14.55
CA GLY A 2 1.49 4.89 -13.52
C GLY A 2 1.11 5.45 -12.16
N TYR A 3 0.82 4.59 -11.19
CA TYR A 3 0.66 5.00 -9.80
C TYR A 3 2.06 5.17 -9.19
N ARG A 4 2.37 6.34 -8.63
CA ARG A 4 3.69 6.68 -8.08
C ARG A 4 3.60 6.69 -6.56
N PHE A 5 4.41 5.85 -5.91
CA PHE A 5 4.62 5.91 -4.46
C PHE A 5 5.44 7.13 -4.08
N ARG A 6 5.13 7.71 -2.92
CA ARG A 6 6.15 8.50 -2.22
C ARG A 6 7.14 7.53 -1.59
N MET A 7 8.36 7.55 -2.11
CA MET A 7 9.51 6.92 -1.47
C MET A 7 10.22 7.90 -0.52
N ASP A 8 9.71 9.13 -0.41
CA ASP A 8 10.24 10.12 0.53
C ASP A 8 10.08 9.61 1.95
N PRO A 9 11.13 9.66 2.79
CA PRO A 9 11.04 9.24 4.17
C PRO A 9 9.94 10.02 4.88
N LEU A 10 9.05 9.30 5.58
CA LEU A 10 8.07 9.91 6.46
C LEU A 10 8.83 10.51 7.65
N THR A 11 8.96 11.83 7.66
CA THR A 11 9.61 12.59 8.73
C THR A 11 8.55 13.20 9.66
N GLY A 12 8.67 12.98 10.97
CA GLY A 12 7.76 13.55 11.96
C GLY A 12 7.36 12.54 13.04
N THR A 13 6.36 12.91 13.84
CA THR A 13 5.72 12.04 14.83
C THR A 13 4.43 11.45 14.26
N LEU A 14 3.96 10.33 14.82
CA LEU A 14 2.69 9.72 14.40
C LEU A 14 1.51 10.70 14.49
N ASN A 15 1.56 11.63 15.46
CA ASN A 15 0.55 12.66 15.66
C ASN A 15 0.41 13.62 14.47
N ASP A 16 1.49 13.84 13.72
CA ASP A 16 1.49 14.73 12.54
C ASP A 16 0.69 14.13 11.38
N TYR A 17 0.41 12.83 11.42
CA TYR A 17 -0.37 12.11 10.42
C TYR A 17 -1.77 11.74 10.90
N THR A 18 -2.13 12.06 12.14
CA THR A 18 -3.44 11.77 12.72
C THR A 18 -4.56 12.38 11.87
N GLY A 19 -5.52 11.54 11.44
CA GLY A 19 -6.64 11.93 10.56
C GLY A 19 -6.31 11.96 9.06
N SER A 20 -5.04 11.86 8.67
CA SER A 20 -4.60 11.82 7.27
C SER A 20 -4.26 10.41 6.78
N VAL A 21 -3.92 9.49 7.70
CA VAL A 21 -3.69 8.08 7.39
C VAL A 21 -5.01 7.38 7.10
N ARG A 22 -5.10 6.69 5.97
CA ARG A 22 -6.25 5.88 5.58
C ARG A 22 -5.81 4.52 5.08
N LEU A 23 -6.57 3.50 5.46
CA LEU A 23 -6.45 2.16 4.88
C LEU A 23 -7.36 2.09 3.65
N ILE A 24 -6.79 1.80 2.49
CA ILE A 24 -7.54 1.61 1.25
C ILE A 24 -7.53 0.12 0.95
N LYS A 25 -8.71 -0.51 1.05
CA LYS A 25 -8.89 -1.88 0.56
C LYS A 25 -8.77 -1.87 -0.96
N VAL A 26 -7.95 -2.77 -1.50
CA VAL A 26 -7.66 -2.81 -2.95
C VAL A 26 -8.26 -4.01 -3.67
N ASP A 27 -8.81 -4.98 -2.96
CA ASP A 27 -9.53 -6.11 -3.56
C ASP A 27 -10.64 -5.63 -4.50
N GLU A 28 -10.73 -6.22 -5.69
CA GLU A 28 -11.71 -5.89 -6.73
C GLU A 28 -11.64 -4.44 -7.22
N THR A 29 -10.52 -3.76 -6.99
CA THR A 29 -10.28 -2.39 -7.47
C THR A 29 -9.16 -2.35 -8.50
N LYS A 30 -9.10 -1.25 -9.25
CA LYS A 30 -7.98 -0.94 -10.17
C LYS A 30 -6.59 -0.88 -9.51
N TRP A 31 -6.53 -0.88 -8.18
CA TRP A 31 -5.29 -0.89 -7.40
C TRP A 31 -4.77 -2.29 -7.15
N GLU A 32 -5.54 -3.33 -7.47
CA GLU A 32 -5.17 -4.72 -7.22
C GLU A 32 -3.92 -5.12 -8.02
N ALA A 33 -3.90 -4.86 -9.33
CA ALA A 33 -2.75 -5.13 -10.18
C ALA A 33 -1.48 -4.37 -9.73
N PHE A 34 -1.67 -3.18 -9.16
CA PHE A 34 -0.59 -2.38 -8.61
C PHE A 34 -0.07 -2.95 -7.29
N TRP A 35 -0.96 -3.40 -6.41
CA TRP A 35 -0.61 -4.08 -5.18
C TRP A 35 0.16 -5.38 -5.46
N ASP A 36 -0.29 -6.16 -6.44
CA ASP A 36 0.37 -7.40 -6.83
C ASP A 36 1.82 -7.15 -7.32
N ASP A 37 2.07 -6.10 -8.11
CA ASP A 37 3.41 -5.70 -8.56
C ASP A 37 4.32 -5.28 -7.39
N LEU A 38 3.78 -4.60 -6.38
CA LEU A 38 4.56 -4.22 -5.18
C LEU A 38 4.90 -5.41 -4.32
N VAL A 39 3.94 -6.30 -4.09
CA VAL A 39 4.17 -7.51 -3.31
C VAL A 39 5.20 -8.39 -4.01
N ALA A 40 5.15 -8.49 -5.33
CA ALA A 40 6.17 -9.19 -6.11
C ALA A 40 7.58 -8.56 -5.95
N LYS A 41 7.68 -7.23 -5.85
CA LYS A 41 8.98 -6.51 -5.77
C LYS A 41 9.56 -6.38 -4.37
N TYR A 42 8.71 -6.18 -3.35
CA TYR A 42 9.15 -5.76 -2.02
C TYR A 42 8.76 -6.72 -0.90
N HIS A 43 7.85 -7.66 -1.13
CA HIS A 43 7.47 -8.58 -0.07
C HIS A 43 8.52 -9.67 0.11
N TYR A 44 9.04 -9.81 1.33
CA TYR A 44 10.12 -10.74 1.66
C TYR A 44 9.76 -12.23 1.45
N ILE A 45 8.47 -12.58 1.45
CA ILE A 45 7.98 -13.94 1.16
C ILE A 45 7.83 -14.19 -0.36
N GLY A 46 8.19 -13.22 -1.21
CA GLY A 46 8.33 -13.41 -2.66
C GLY A 46 7.20 -14.22 -3.30
N TYR A 47 5.97 -13.69 -3.32
CA TYR A 47 4.81 -14.19 -4.07
C TYR A 47 4.33 -15.66 -3.85
N GLU A 48 5.13 -16.58 -3.28
CA GLU A 48 4.88 -18.03 -3.36
C GLU A 48 3.92 -18.57 -2.29
N GLY A 49 3.80 -17.93 -1.13
CA GLY A 49 2.88 -18.39 -0.09
C GLY A 49 1.52 -17.75 -0.23
N GLN A 50 0.50 -18.44 -0.74
CA GLN A 50 -0.91 -17.98 -0.70
C GLN A 50 -1.23 -17.42 0.70
N PHE A 51 -1.38 -16.10 0.84
CA PHE A 51 -2.05 -15.54 2.01
C PHE A 51 -3.51 -16.04 1.88
N GLY A 52 -3.98 -16.81 2.86
CA GLY A 52 -5.37 -17.21 2.92
C GLY A 52 -6.25 -15.97 2.99
N CYS A 53 -7.37 -15.96 2.25
CA CYS A 53 -8.39 -14.90 2.24
C CYS A 53 -7.83 -13.45 2.38
N ARG A 54 -6.79 -13.16 1.57
CA ARG A 54 -5.97 -11.94 1.52
C ARG A 54 -6.79 -10.66 1.56
N ILE A 55 -6.85 -9.99 2.71
CA ILE A 55 -7.24 -8.58 2.74
C ILE A 55 -6.09 -7.81 2.05
N LYS A 56 -6.25 -7.44 0.77
CA LYS A 56 -5.29 -6.58 0.09
C LYS A 56 -5.61 -5.13 0.48
N TYR A 57 -4.62 -4.41 1.01
CA TYR A 57 -4.76 -3.01 1.35
C TYR A 57 -3.48 -2.21 1.04
N ILE A 58 -3.67 -0.92 0.81
CA ILE A 58 -2.62 0.09 0.71
C ILE A 58 -2.85 1.14 1.80
N ILE A 59 -1.77 1.63 2.39
CA ILE A 59 -1.83 2.77 3.31
C ILE A 59 -1.67 4.04 2.48
N ALA A 60 -2.52 5.02 2.73
CA ALA A 60 -2.41 6.33 2.09
C ALA A 60 -2.36 7.44 3.13
N ILE A 61 -1.55 8.45 2.86
CA ILE A 61 -1.53 9.71 3.62
C ILE A 61 -2.15 10.78 2.73
N GLY A 62 -3.34 11.24 3.09
CA GLY A 62 -4.12 12.15 2.26
C GLY A 62 -4.62 11.50 0.97
N LYS A 63 -4.12 11.95 -0.19
CA LYS A 63 -4.49 11.41 -1.53
C LYS A 63 -3.44 10.49 -2.14
N GLN A 64 -2.31 10.27 -1.47
CA GLN A 64 -1.17 9.56 -2.03
C GLN A 64 -0.88 8.27 -1.26
N PRO A 65 -0.68 7.14 -1.97
CA PRO A 65 -0.25 5.91 -1.36
C PRO A 65 1.20 6.05 -0.86
N VAL A 66 1.46 5.49 0.32
CA VAL A 66 2.78 5.43 0.96
C VAL A 66 3.25 4.00 1.11
#